data_AF-A0A957PAA9-F1
#
_entry.id   AF-A0A957PAA9-F1
#
_cell.length_a   1.000
_cell.length_b   1.000
_cell.length_c   1.000
_cell.angle_alpha   90.00
_cell.angle_beta   90.00
_cell.angle_gamma   90.00
#
_symmetry.space_group_name_H-M   'P 1'
#
loop_
_entity.id
_entity.type
_entity.pdbx_description
1 polymer ?
#
loop_
_entity_poly.entity_id
_entity_poly.type
_entity_poly.pdbx_seq_one_letter_code
_entity_poly.pdbx_strand_id
1 'polypeptide(L)'
;MKSRRLVIATICIILLSAGLITLLTAGRRAADPVTAAWEKARAAGSYHFESEVTQITMPTAKVTNVGRSSRTERFQLNGANDLRAN
;
A
#
# COMPACT_ATOMS: atom_id res chain seq x y z
N MET A 1 6.66 57.61 -1.28
CA MET A 1 7.78 56.65 -1.06
C MET A 1 7.41 55.39 -0.28
N LYS A 2 6.64 55.47 0.82
CA LYS A 2 6.24 54.28 1.62
C LYS A 2 5.33 53.28 0.87
N SER A 3 4.39 53.76 0.06
CA SER A 3 3.46 52.91 -0.72
C SER A 3 4.17 52.04 -1.76
N ARG A 4 5.15 52.59 -2.49
CA ARG A 4 5.94 51.84 -3.48
C ARG A 4 6.77 50.72 -2.84
N ARG A 5 7.30 50.95 -1.63
CA ARG A 5 8.07 49.94 -0.88
C ARG A 5 7.19 48.81 -0.35
N LEU A 6 5.96 49.13 0.06
CA LEU A 6 4.96 48.14 0.50
C LEU A 6 4.52 47.22 -0.66
N VAL A 7 4.24 47.79 -1.82
CA VAL A 7 3.87 47.01 -3.02
C VAL A 7 5.00 46.06 -3.43
N ILE A 8 6.24 46.53 -3.43
CA ILE A 8 7.41 45.70 -3.76
C ILE A 8 7.57 44.55 -2.75
N ALA A 9 7.43 44.82 -1.45
CA ALA A 9 7.53 43.79 -0.42
C ALA A 9 6.47 42.69 -0.59
N THR A 10 5.23 43.05 -0.89
CA THR A 10 4.15 42.08 -1.12
C THR A 10 4.44 41.22 -2.35
N ILE A 11 4.91 41.81 -3.45
CA ILE A 11 5.29 41.07 -4.65
C ILE A 11 6.44 40.10 -4.36
N CYS A 12 7.46 40.53 -3.61
CA CYS A 12 8.56 39.65 -3.21
C CYS A 12 8.09 38.47 -2.36
N ILE A 13 7.16 38.69 -1.42
CA ILE A 13 6.60 37.61 -0.58
C ILE A 13 5.81 36.62 -1.44
N ILE A 14 5.00 37.11 -2.39
CA ILE A 14 4.26 36.24 -3.31
C ILE A 14 5.22 35.41 -4.16
N LEU A 15 6.26 36.02 -4.72
CA LEU A 15 7.25 35.31 -5.54
C LEU A 15 8.07 34.30 -4.73
N LEU A 16 8.45 34.62 -3.50
CA LEU A 16 9.14 33.72 -2.58
C LEU A 16 8.26 32.52 -2.21
N SER A 17 6.99 32.76 -1.91
CA SER A 17 6.04 31.69 -1.57
C SER A 17 5.76 30.77 -2.76
N ALA A 18 5.60 31.31 -3.97
CA ALA A 18 5.43 30.53 -5.19
C ALA A 18 6.69 29.71 -5.54
N GLY A 19 7.88 30.30 -5.39
CA GLY A 19 9.15 29.61 -5.59
C GLY A 19 9.35 28.46 -4.59
N LEU A 20 8.99 28.68 -3.32
CA LEU A 20 9.08 27.66 -2.28
C LEU A 20 8.11 26.49 -2.55
N ILE A 21 6.87 26.76 -2.95
CA ILE A 21 5.89 25.73 -3.32
C ILE A 21 6.42 24.89 -4.49
N THR A 22 6.97 25.54 -5.51
CA THR A 22 7.52 24.85 -6.69
C THR A 22 8.67 23.92 -6.30
N LEU A 23 9.59 24.38 -5.44
CA LEU A 23 10.70 23.57 -4.91
C LEU A 23 10.21 22.34 -4.13
N LEU A 24 9.19 22.52 -3.27
CA LEU A 24 8.61 21.44 -2.47
C LEU A 24 7.89 20.39 -3.33
N THR A 25 7.37 20.79 -4.50
CA THR A 25 6.65 19.88 -5.40
C THR A 25 7.48 19.31 -6.54
N ALA A 26 8.66 19.84 -6.82
CA ALA A 26 9.52 19.47 -7.95
C ALA A 26 9.97 17.99 -7.94
N GLY A 27 9.86 17.29 -6.81
CA GLY A 27 10.20 15.87 -6.66
C GLY A 27 9.02 14.89 -6.72
N ARG A 28 7.77 15.37 -6.82
CA ARG A 28 6.61 14.47 -6.98
C ARG A 28 6.59 13.90 -8.39
N ARG A 29 7.32 12.80 -8.60
CA ARG A 29 7.05 11.93 -9.74
C ARG A 29 5.60 11.48 -9.64
N ALA A 30 4.85 11.58 -10.73
CA ALA A 30 3.53 10.97 -10.81
C ALA A 30 3.68 9.51 -10.39
N ALA A 31 2.96 9.10 -9.35
CA ALA A 31 2.97 7.72 -8.91
C ALA A 31 2.61 6.85 -10.11
N ASP A 32 3.38 5.79 -10.31
CA ASP A 32 3.06 4.79 -11.32
C ASP A 32 1.57 4.41 -11.18
N PRO A 33 0.78 4.39 -12.27
CA PRO A 33 -0.66 4.21 -12.21
C PRO A 33 -1.07 2.93 -11.47
N VAL A 34 -0.25 1.88 -11.52
CA VAL A 34 -0.48 0.64 -10.75
C VAL A 34 -0.33 0.89 -9.25
N THR A 35 0.76 1.55 -8.85
CA THR A 35 0.99 1.96 -7.46
C THR A 35 -0.14 2.87 -6.94
N ALA A 36 -0.59 3.84 -7.75
CA ALA A 36 -1.68 4.74 -7.38
C ALA A 36 -3.04 4.03 -7.26
N ALA A 37 -3.30 3.02 -8.10
CA ALA A 37 -4.50 2.18 -7.99
C ALA A 37 -4.48 1.34 -6.71
N TRP A 38 -3.32 0.78 -6.36
CA TRP A 38 -3.12 0.04 -5.12
C TRP A 38 -3.32 0.90 -3.88
N GLU A 39 -2.79 2.12 -3.85
CA GLU A 39 -3.00 3.07 -2.75
C GLU A 39 -4.47 3.44 -2.59
N LYS A 40 -5.20 3.63 -3.69
CA LYS A 40 -6.64 3.89 -3.65
C LYS A 40 -7.42 2.68 -3.13
N ALA A 41 -7.08 1.47 -3.56
CA ALA A 41 -7.70 0.24 -3.07
C ALA A 41 -7.44 0.05 -1.57
N ARG A 42 -6.21 0.31 -1.12
CA ARG A 42 -5.83 0.28 0.30
C ARG A 42 -6.60 1.33 1.11
N ALA A 43 -6.67 2.57 0.61
CA ALA A 43 -7.41 3.66 1.25
C ALA A 43 -8.92 3.41 1.30
N ALA A 44 -9.47 2.68 0.32
CA ALA A 44 -10.87 2.25 0.32
C ALA A 44 -11.18 1.21 1.41
N GLY A 45 -10.17 0.63 2.05
CA GLY A 45 -10.30 -0.30 3.16
C GLY A 45 -10.68 -1.71 2.74
N SER A 46 -11.42 -1.88 1.63
CA SER A 46 -11.94 -3.17 1.16
C SER A 46 -10.87 -3.99 0.44
N TYR A 47 -10.22 -4.91 1.15
CA TYR A 47 -9.29 -5.88 0.57
C TYR A 47 -9.95 -7.27 0.55
N HIS A 48 -10.19 -7.79 -0.66
CA HIS A 48 -10.61 -9.18 -0.86
C HIS A 48 -9.38 -10.04 -1.16
N PHE A 49 -9.29 -11.20 -0.53
CA PHE A 49 -8.25 -12.17 -0.82
C PHE A 49 -8.84 -13.54 -1.10
N GLU A 50 -8.24 -14.21 -2.07
CA GLU A 50 -8.43 -15.61 -2.41
C GLU A 50 -7.06 -16.25 -2.34
N SER A 51 -6.95 -17.32 -1.58
CA SER A 51 -5.68 -18.03 -1.40
C SER A 51 -5.92 -19.51 -1.25
N GLU A 52 -5.02 -20.30 -1.82
CA GLU A 52 -5.04 -21.75 -1.74
C GLU A 52 -3.96 -22.25 -0.78
N VAL A 53 -4.34 -23.08 0.18
CA VAL A 53 -3.41 -23.74 1.11
C VAL A 53 -3.38 -25.23 0.78
N THR A 54 -2.20 -25.71 0.37
CA THR A 54 -1.93 -27.15 0.22
C THR A 54 -1.21 -27.66 1.47
N GLN A 55 -1.87 -28.54 2.21
CA GLN A 55 -1.30 -29.20 3.38
C GLN A 55 -0.91 -30.64 3.03
N ILE A 56 0.36 -30.98 3.25
CA ILE A 56 0.89 -32.34 3.03
C ILE A 56 1.32 -32.90 4.37
N THR A 57 0.71 -34.01 4.78
CA THR A 57 1.08 -34.74 6.00
C THR A 57 1.78 -36.03 5.61
N MET A 58 3.06 -36.13 5.97
CA MET A 58 3.88 -37.33 5.73
C MET A 58 4.13 -38.06 7.04
N PRO A 59 3.72 -39.33 7.17
CA PRO A 59 4.04 -40.11 8.36
C PRO A 59 5.55 -40.34 8.47
N THR A 60 6.12 -40.09 9.65
CA THR A 60 7.53 -40.39 9.92
C THR A 60 7.78 -41.90 9.92
N ALA A 61 8.94 -42.35 9.46
CA ALA A 61 9.33 -43.77 9.44
C ALA A 61 9.45 -44.35 10.86
N LYS A 62 8.35 -44.94 11.37
CA LYS A 62 8.25 -45.61 12.67
C LYS A 62 7.38 -46.85 12.53
N VAL A 63 7.63 -47.87 13.36
CA VAL A 63 6.84 -49.13 13.36
C VAL A 63 5.35 -48.86 13.57
N THR A 64 4.99 -47.85 14.37
CA THR A 64 3.60 -47.45 14.62
C THR A 64 2.89 -46.83 13.40
N ASN A 65 3.64 -46.45 12.37
CA ASN A 65 3.12 -45.84 11.15
C ASN A 65 3.13 -46.81 9.95
N VAL A 66 3.47 -48.08 10.15
CA VAL A 66 3.43 -49.10 9.08
C VAL A 66 2.03 -49.14 8.46
N GLY A 67 1.99 -49.11 7.12
CA GLY A 67 0.73 -49.09 6.36
C GLY A 67 0.03 -47.73 6.28
N ARG A 68 0.54 -46.67 6.94
CA ARG A 68 0.01 -45.30 6.77
C ARG A 68 0.60 -44.66 5.52
N SER A 69 -0.26 -44.05 4.71
CA SER A 69 0.12 -43.27 3.54
C SER A 69 0.25 -41.78 3.87
N SER A 70 0.89 -41.03 2.97
CA SER A 70 0.81 -39.57 2.98
C SER A 70 -0.62 -39.11 2.66
N ARG A 71 -0.97 -37.94 3.17
CA ARG A 71 -2.26 -37.28 2.90
C ARG A 71 -2.02 -35.85 2.43
N THR A 72 -2.69 -35.47 1.36
CA THR A 72 -2.69 -34.09 0.83
C THR A 72 -4.09 -33.52 0.95
N GLU A 73 -4.20 -32.34 1.55
CA GLU A 73 -5.43 -31.59 1.70
C GLU A 73 -5.25 -30.23 1.04
N ARG A 74 -6.30 -29.73 0.39
CA ARG A 74 -6.33 -28.44 -0.28
C ARG A 74 -7.47 -27.62 0.32
N PHE A 75 -7.13 -26.45 0.82
CA PHE A 75 -8.09 -25.51 1.40
C PHE A 75 -8.13 -24.25 0.55
N GLN A 76 -9.33 -23.80 0.19
CA GLN A 76 -9.53 -22.48 -0.40
C GLN A 76 -9.95 -21.51 0.71
N LEU A 77 -9.17 -20.46 0.88
CA LEU A 77 -9.40 -19.40 1.86
C LEU A 77 -9.79 -18.13 1.11
N ASN A 78 -11.05 -17.75 1.29
CA ASN A 78 -11.62 -16.53 0.74
C ASN A 78 -12.02 -15.61 1.88
N GLY A 79 -11.73 -14.33 1.77
CA GLY A 79 -12.08 -13.37 2.80
C GLY A 79 -12.09 -11.93 2.32
N ALA A 80 -12.68 -11.07 3.14
CA ALA A 80 -12.62 -9.64 3.02
C ALA A 80 -12.10 -9.06 4.34
N ASN A 81 -11.22 -8.07 4.25
CA ASN A 81 -10.72 -7.32 5.39
C ASN A 81 -10.98 -5.83 5.17
N ASP A 82 -11.43 -5.13 6.21
CA ASP A 82 -11.48 -3.67 6.24
C ASP A 82 -10.24 -3.12 6.96
N LEU A 83 -9.30 -2.60 6.18
CA LEU A 83 -8.05 -2.05 6.70
C LEU A 83 -8.25 -0.79 7.56
N ARG A 84 -9.46 -0.21 7.62
CA ARG A 84 -9.78 0.94 8.48
C ARG A 84 -10.23 0.53 9.88
N ALA A 85 -10.69 -0.71 10.05
CA ALA A 85 -11.24 -1.22 11.30
C ALA A 85 -10.16 -1.87 12.22
N ASN A 86 -8.90 -1.78 11.83
CA ASN A 86 -7.74 -2.42 12.45
C ASN A 86 -6.71 -1.35 12.85
#